data_AF-A0A098LKD8-F1
#
_entry.id   AF-A0A098LKD8-F1
#
_cell.length_a   1.000
_cell.length_b   1.000
_cell.length_c   1.000
_cell.angle_alpha   90.00
_cell.angle_beta   90.00
_cell.angle_gamma   90.00
#
_symmetry.space_group_name_H-M   'P 1'
#
loop_
_entity.id
_entity.type
_entity.pdbx_description
1 polymer ?
#
loop_
_entity_poly.entity_id
_entity_poly.type
_entity_poly.pdbx_seq_one_letter_code
_entity_poly.pdbx_strand_id
1 'polypeptide(L)'
;MAILTESGENPEIIEYLKNPLTIEELQDIIAKLKIKPEDLVRKKEPLFVENYKGKSFTDKQWIKILSENPVLIERPILIKGNKAVIGREEVKIRELL
;
A
#
# COMPACT_ATOMS: atom_id res chain seq x y z
N MET A 1 -5.86 -16.83 0.51
CA MET A 1 -7.08 -16.02 0.46
C MET A 1 -8.05 -16.55 1.52
N ALA A 2 -7.79 -16.33 2.82
CA ALA A 2 -8.62 -16.93 3.88
C ALA A 2 -8.49 -16.24 5.26
N ILE A 3 -8.36 -14.92 5.29
CA ILE A 3 -8.46 -14.14 6.54
C ILE A 3 -9.15 -12.85 6.14
N LEU A 4 -10.47 -12.74 6.32
CA LEU A 4 -11.28 -11.50 6.27
C LEU A 4 -12.79 -11.82 6.31
N THR A 5 -13.21 -13.06 6.04
CA THR A 5 -14.62 -13.47 5.99
C THR A 5 -15.22 -13.85 7.35
N GLU A 6 -14.83 -13.19 8.45
CA GLU A 6 -15.40 -13.46 9.79
C GLU A 6 -16.01 -12.24 10.48
N SER A 7 -15.93 -11.03 9.91
CA SER A 7 -16.48 -9.82 10.57
C SER A 7 -17.86 -9.35 10.07
N GLY A 8 -18.49 -10.02 9.10
CA GLY A 8 -19.80 -9.59 8.57
C GLY A 8 -19.78 -8.27 7.77
N GLU A 9 -18.64 -7.59 7.72
CA GLU A 9 -18.36 -6.46 6.83
C GLU A 9 -17.87 -7.02 5.48
N ASN A 10 -18.53 -6.68 4.37
CA ASN A 10 -18.04 -7.03 3.04
C ASN A 10 -16.78 -6.21 2.74
N PRO A 11 -15.58 -6.81 2.68
CA PRO A 11 -14.39 -6.06 2.34
C PRO A 11 -14.46 -5.63 0.87
N GLU A 12 -14.27 -4.35 0.60
CA GLU A 12 -14.13 -3.87 -0.77
C GLU A 12 -12.77 -4.30 -1.33
N ILE A 13 -12.78 -5.08 -2.40
CA ILE A 13 -11.56 -5.55 -3.06
C ILE A 13 -11.24 -4.60 -4.20
N ILE A 14 -10.27 -3.72 -3.99
CA ILE A 14 -9.79 -2.78 -5.00
C ILE A 14 -8.58 -3.38 -5.73
N GLU A 15 -8.77 -3.72 -7.00
CA GLU A 15 -7.67 -4.13 -7.90
C GLU A 15 -6.86 -2.90 -8.37
N TYR A 16 -6.04 -2.33 -7.50
CA TYR A 16 -5.28 -1.10 -7.78
C TYR A 16 -4.26 -1.23 -8.93
N LEU A 17 -3.93 -2.46 -9.34
CA LEU A 17 -3.10 -2.72 -10.53
C LEU A 17 -3.86 -2.49 -11.85
N LYS A 18 -5.19 -2.69 -11.84
CA LYS A 18 -6.06 -2.42 -13.01
C LYS A 18 -6.62 -1.00 -12.95
N ASN A 19 -6.98 -0.56 -11.76
CA ASN A 19 -7.52 0.78 -11.50
C ASN A 19 -6.55 1.53 -10.58
N PRO A 20 -5.54 2.23 -11.13
CA PRO A 20 -4.53 2.91 -10.32
C PRO A 20 -5.19 3.89 -9.35
N LEU A 21 -4.67 3.91 -8.11
CA LEU A 21 -5.10 4.85 -7.09
C LEU A 21 -4.65 6.27 -7.48
N THR A 22 -5.51 7.25 -7.22
CA THR A 22 -5.14 8.66 -7.38
C THR A 22 -4.15 9.07 -6.30
N ILE A 23 -3.50 10.22 -6.50
CA ILE A 23 -2.59 10.82 -5.52
C ILE A 23 -3.31 11.05 -4.18
N GLU A 24 -4.56 11.52 -4.23
CA GLU A 24 -5.37 11.80 -3.02
C GLU A 24 -5.70 10.51 -2.26
N GLU A 25 -6.12 9.46 -2.97
CA GLU A 25 -6.39 8.14 -2.39
C GLU A 25 -5.13 7.54 -1.74
N LEU A 26 -3.98 7.62 -2.42
CA LEU A 26 -2.71 7.16 -1.86
C LEU A 26 -2.32 7.95 -0.61
N GLN A 27 -2.52 9.26 -0.59
CA GLN A 27 -2.25 10.09 0.59
C GLN A 27 -3.12 9.66 1.77
N ASP A 28 -4.41 9.41 1.55
CA ASP A 28 -5.32 8.93 2.59
C ASP A 28 -4.91 7.56 3.13
N ILE A 29 -4.57 6.62 2.25
CA ILE A 29 -4.08 5.29 2.63
C ILE A 29 -2.79 5.38 3.45
N ILE A 30 -1.82 6.19 3.01
CA ILE A 30 -0.55 6.39 3.70
C ILE A 30 -0.77 7.04 5.08
N ALA A 31 -1.70 8.00 5.18
CA ALA A 31 -2.08 8.61 6.45
C ALA A 31 -2.72 7.59 7.41
N LYS A 32 -3.59 6.70 6.91
CA LYS A 32 -4.19 5.60 7.67
C LYS A 32 -3.17 4.55 8.11
N LEU A 33 -2.16 4.29 7.27
CA LEU A 33 -1.04 3.41 7.57
C LEU A 33 -0.07 4.01 8.60
N LYS A 34 -0.04 5.35 8.73
CA LYS A 34 0.92 6.10 9.56
C LYS A 34 2.38 5.75 9.26
N ILE A 35 2.68 5.53 7.98
CA ILE A 35 4.03 5.24 7.47
C ILE A 35 4.45 6.34 6.49
N LYS A 36 5.71 6.29 6.04
CA LYS A 36 6.14 7.11 4.91
C LYS A 36 5.75 6.45 3.58
N PRO A 37 5.53 7.23 2.51
CA PRO A 37 5.30 6.67 1.17
C PRO A 37 6.39 5.69 0.72
N GLU A 38 7.65 5.93 1.10
CA GLU A 38 8.77 5.03 0.80
C GLU A 38 8.65 3.62 1.41
N ASP A 39 7.93 3.49 2.54
CA ASP A 39 7.70 2.21 3.22
C ASP A 39 6.62 1.39 2.51
N LEU A 40 5.75 2.05 1.76
CA LEU A 40 4.76 1.42 0.89
C LEU A 40 5.40 0.88 -0.40
N VAL A 41 6.62 1.32 -0.74
CA VAL A 41 7.30 0.91 -1.96
C VAL A 41 7.85 -0.52 -1.83
N ARG A 42 7.49 -1.36 -2.80
CA ARG A 42 7.98 -2.72 -2.97
C ARG A 42 9.44 -2.70 -3.44
N LYS A 43 10.36 -2.61 -2.49
CA LYS A 43 11.82 -2.57 -2.74
C LYS A 43 12.37 -3.82 -3.46
N LYS A 44 11.59 -4.91 -3.52
CA LYS A 44 11.92 -6.16 -4.22
C LYS A 44 11.51 -6.16 -5.70
N GLU A 45 10.73 -5.18 -6.16
CA GLU A 45 10.27 -5.16 -7.54
C GLU A 45 11.42 -4.79 -8.49
N PRO A 46 11.61 -5.47 -9.64
CA PRO A 46 12.67 -5.14 -10.60
C PRO A 46 12.62 -3.67 -11.02
N LEU A 47 11.41 -3.15 -11.27
CA LEU A 47 11.20 -1.75 -11.62
C LEU A 47 11.80 -0.79 -10.58
N PHE A 48 11.65 -1.09 -9.29
CA PHE A 48 12.29 -0.34 -8.21
C PHE A 48 13.82 -0.43 -8.29
N VAL A 49 14.33 -1.65 -8.42
CA VAL A 49 15.77 -1.95 -8.45
C VAL A 49 16.47 -1.26 -9.62
N GLU A 50 15.82 -1.19 -10.78
CA GLU A 50 16.39 -0.64 -12.01
C GLU A 50 16.28 0.89 -12.07
N ASN A 51 15.15 1.47 -11.64
CA ASN A 51 14.87 2.88 -11.87
C ASN A 51 14.99 3.78 -10.62
N TYR A 52 14.81 3.21 -9.43
CA TYR A 52 14.61 3.98 -8.19
C TYR A 52 15.60 3.63 -7.07
N LYS A 53 16.25 2.46 -7.12
CA LYS A 53 17.22 2.04 -6.12
C LYS A 53 18.41 2.99 -6.03
N GLY A 54 18.72 3.41 -4.80
CA GLY A 54 19.80 4.37 -4.53
C GLY A 54 19.43 5.83 -4.78
N LYS A 55 18.22 6.12 -5.29
CA LYS A 55 17.70 7.48 -5.41
C LYS A 55 16.85 7.82 -4.18
N SER A 56 16.93 9.08 -3.76
CA SER A 56 16.07 9.62 -2.70
C SER A 56 15.01 10.50 -3.34
N PHE A 57 13.75 10.23 -3.02
CA PHE A 57 12.60 11.00 -3.47
C PHE A 57 11.87 11.57 -2.27
N THR A 58 11.29 12.75 -2.44
CA THR A 58 10.40 13.35 -1.44
C THR A 58 9.08 12.57 -1.36
N ASP A 59 8.35 12.72 -0.26
CA ASP A 59 7.04 12.07 -0.07
C ASP A 59 6.09 12.33 -1.24
N LYS A 60 6.03 13.58 -1.73
CA LYS A 60 5.21 13.98 -2.88
C LYS A 60 5.63 13.25 -4.17
N GLN A 61 6.94 13.11 -4.39
CA GLN A 61 7.46 12.38 -5.55
C GLN A 61 7.13 10.89 -5.45
N TRP A 62 7.26 10.30 -4.26
CA TRP A 62 6.89 8.90 -4.04
C TRP A 62 5.43 8.64 -4.33
N ILE A 63 4.52 9.48 -3.82
CA ILE A 63 3.09 9.33 -4.08
C ILE A 63 2.80 9.39 -5.58
N LYS A 64 3.44 10.32 -6.31
CA LYS A 64 3.30 10.40 -7.76
C LYS A 64 3.82 9.14 -8.45
N ILE A 65 5.03 8.67 -8.09
CA ILE A 65 5.64 7.46 -8.63
C ILE A 65 4.75 6.24 -8.39
N LEU A 66 4.18 6.10 -7.20
CA LEU A 66 3.27 5.00 -6.83
C LEU A 66 1.95 5.06 -7.60
N SER A 67 1.41 6.27 -7.83
CA SER A 67 0.20 6.46 -8.65
C SER A 67 0.45 6.11 -10.12
N GLU A 68 1.60 6.51 -10.66
CA GLU A 68 2.01 6.18 -12.04
C GLU A 68 2.42 4.71 -12.19
N ASN A 69 2.92 4.09 -11.12
CA ASN A 69 3.41 2.71 -11.12
C ASN A 69 2.81 1.94 -9.94
N PRO A 70 1.52 1.57 -10.01
CA PRO A 70 0.85 0.84 -8.94
C PRO A 70 1.55 -0.50 -8.60
N VAL A 71 2.30 -1.08 -9.54
CA VAL A 71 3.11 -2.28 -9.32
C VAL A 71 4.15 -2.12 -8.19
N LEU A 72 4.59 -0.87 -7.93
CA LEU A 72 5.52 -0.57 -6.85
C LEU A 72 4.86 -0.53 -5.47
N ILE A 73 3.53 -0.63 -5.38
CA ILE A 73 2.81 -0.61 -4.10
C ILE A 73 2.88 -2.01 -3.45
N GLU A 74 3.31 -2.07 -2.20
CA GLU A 74 3.34 -3.30 -1.41
C GLU A 74 1.96 -3.93 -1.23
N ARG A 75 1.92 -5.27 -1.23
CA ARG A 75 0.68 -6.06 -1.17
C ARG A 75 0.76 -7.21 -0.16
N PRO A 76 -0.37 -7.61 0.45
CA PRO A 76 -1.68 -6.96 0.42
C PRO A 76 -1.74 -5.73 1.36
N ILE A 77 -2.58 -4.73 1.04
CA ILE A 77 -2.93 -3.65 1.97
C ILE A 77 -4.32 -3.98 2.52
N LEU A 78 -4.46 -4.00 3.84
CA LEU A 78 -5.75 -4.14 4.49
C LEU A 78 -6.15 -2.78 5.07
N ILE A 79 -7.38 -2.36 4.81
CA ILE A 79 -7.96 -1.13 5.36
C ILE A 79 -9.21 -1.53 6.14
N LYS A 80 -9.30 -1.11 7.41
CA LYS A 80 -10.45 -1.35 8.30
C LYS A 80 -10.79 -0.04 9.01
N GLY A 81 -11.85 0.61 8.54
CA GLY A 81 -12.27 1.94 9.00
C GLY A 81 -11.15 2.98 8.84
N ASN A 82 -10.69 3.54 9.96
CA ASN A 82 -9.63 4.57 10.00
C ASN A 82 -8.20 3.99 10.12
N LYS A 83 -8.03 2.68 10.06
CA LYS A 83 -6.72 2.01 10.15
C LYS A 83 -6.42 1.28 8.86
N ALA A 84 -5.14 1.27 8.47
CA ALA A 84 -4.64 0.45 7.40
C ALA A 84 -3.37 -0.29 7.87
N VAL A 85 -3.10 -1.47 7.30
CA VAL A 85 -1.87 -2.24 7.54
C VAL A 85 -1.35 -2.87 6.25
N ILE A 86 -0.03 -2.90 6.09
CA ILE A 86 0.63 -3.67 5.03
C ILE A 86 0.82 -5.11 5.52
N GLY A 87 0.27 -6.08 4.80
CA GLY A 87 0.32 -7.51 5.10
C GLY A 87 1.71 -8.16 4.95
N ARG A 88 2.80 -7.39 5.00
CA ARG A 88 4.19 -7.92 5.00
C ARG A 88 4.59 -8.56 6.32
N GLU A 89 3.91 -8.21 7.41
CA GLU A 89 4.19 -8.70 8.75
C GLU A 89 2.92 -9.34 9.32
N GLU A 90 2.91 -10.67 9.45
CA GLU A 90 1.82 -11.42 10.11
C GLU A 90 1.48 -10.84 11.49
N VAL A 91 2.47 -10.25 12.16
CA VAL A 91 2.32 -9.56 13.45
C VAL A 91 1.38 -8.35 13.35
N LYS A 92 1.49 -7.54 12.29
CA LYS A 92 0.64 -6.34 12.10
C LYS A 92 -0.78 -6.68 11.67
N ILE A 93 -0.97 -7.81 10.98
CA ILE A 93 -2.31 -8.28 10.60
C ILE A 93 -3.14 -8.59 11.87
N ARG A 94 -2.50 -9.11 12.93
CA ARG A 94 -3.16 -9.39 14.21
C ARG A 94 -3.60 -8.15 14.97
N GLU A 95 -3.00 -6.97 14.74
CA GLU A 95 -3.44 -5.71 15.36
C GLU A 95 -4.70 -5.11 14.71
N LEU A 96 -5.07 -5.59 13.51
CA LEU A 96 -6.25 -5.13 12.79
C LEU A 96 -7.51 -6.00 13.04
N LEU A 97 -7.31 -7.22 13.57
CA LEU A 97 -8.40 -8.12 13.99
C LEU A 97 -8.98 -7.64 15.32
#